data_AF-A0A958JS07-F1
#
_entry.id   AF-A0A958JS07-F1
#
_cell.length_a   1.000
_cell.length_b   1.000
_cell.length_c   1.000
_cell.angle_alpha   90.00
_cell.angle_beta   90.00
_cell.angle_gamma   90.00
#
_symmetry.space_group_name_H-M   'P 1'
#
loop_
_entity.id
_entity.type
_entity.pdbx_description
1 polymer ?
#
loop_
_entity_poly.entity_id
_entity_poly.type
_entity_poly.pdbx_seq_one_letter_code
_entity_poly.pdbx_strand_id
1 'polypeptide(L)'
;MRDEFDSTQKQWLLRNHANLQWRLVGPNVRNRFDSNVSVAKLEEYLRDRELLWENCTVQCFLDDACILKVTDMMFFEYETNHPNLVGVEQESLRSYLEGEGVWNQMRDSLDDLLDLCEKELHARRTGADSPV
;
A
#
# COMPACT_ATOMS: atom_id res chain seq x y z
N MET A 1 -17.82 -19.65 -21.63
CA MET A 1 -17.61 -20.31 -20.33
C MET A 1 -16.13 -20.21 -19.99
N ARG A 2 -15.73 -19.12 -19.35
CA ARG A 2 -14.51 -18.97 -18.55
C ARG A 2 -15.01 -18.24 -17.30
N ASP A 3 -14.49 -18.58 -16.11
CA ASP A 3 -14.77 -17.98 -14.78
C ASP A 3 -15.35 -18.91 -13.70
N GLU A 4 -15.17 -20.23 -13.77
CA GLU A 4 -15.61 -21.15 -12.68
C GLU A 4 -14.50 -21.70 -11.78
N PHE A 5 -13.27 -21.18 -11.87
CA PHE A 5 -12.18 -21.56 -10.97
C PHE A 5 -11.56 -20.34 -10.29
N ASP A 6 -12.39 -19.49 -9.68
CA ASP A 6 -11.88 -18.57 -8.66
C ASP A 6 -11.41 -19.40 -7.47
N SER A 7 -10.10 -19.36 -7.21
CA SER A 7 -9.46 -20.07 -6.11
C SER A 7 -10.20 -19.84 -4.78
N THR A 8 -10.24 -20.86 -3.91
CA THR A 8 -10.91 -20.80 -2.60
C THR A 8 -10.52 -19.55 -1.80
N GLN A 9 -9.25 -19.12 -1.95
CA GLN A 9 -8.69 -17.93 -1.35
C GLN A 9 -9.31 -16.64 -1.90
N LYS A 10 -9.48 -16.52 -3.22
CA LYS A 10 -10.17 -15.36 -3.83
C LYS A 10 -11.62 -15.27 -3.38
N GLN A 11 -12.33 -16.40 -3.31
CA GLN A 11 -13.70 -16.42 -2.77
C GLN A 11 -13.74 -15.99 -1.30
N TRP A 12 -12.73 -16.37 -0.51
CA TRP A 12 -12.63 -15.94 0.88
C TRP A 12 -12.44 -14.42 0.99
N LEU A 13 -11.58 -13.82 0.15
CA LEU A 13 -11.38 -12.37 0.07
C LEU A 13 -12.70 -11.65 -0.26
N LEU A 14 -13.41 -12.11 -1.30
CA LEU A 14 -14.71 -11.54 -1.71
C LEU A 14 -15.76 -11.59 -0.59
N ARG A 15 -15.90 -12.73 0.09
CA ARG A 15 -16.89 -12.90 1.18
C ARG A 15 -16.60 -12.01 2.39
N ASN A 16 -15.32 -11.71 2.64
CA ASN A 16 -14.89 -10.94 3.80
C ASN A 16 -14.62 -9.47 3.47
N HIS A 17 -14.78 -9.04 2.21
CA HIS A 17 -14.37 -7.71 1.74
C HIS A 17 -14.85 -6.58 2.65
N ALA A 18 -16.10 -6.61 3.10
CA ALA A 18 -16.68 -5.61 3.99
C ALA A 18 -15.98 -5.48 5.36
N ASN A 19 -15.26 -6.51 5.81
CA ASN A 19 -14.51 -6.54 7.06
C ASN A 19 -13.01 -6.28 6.85
N LEU A 20 -12.54 -6.26 5.60
CA LEU A 20 -11.14 -6.03 5.27
C LEU A 20 -10.86 -4.53 5.19
N GLN A 21 -9.81 -4.09 5.87
CA GLN A 21 -9.33 -2.72 5.76
C GLN A 21 -8.03 -2.70 4.96
N TRP A 22 -8.06 -2.02 3.82
CA TRP A 22 -6.89 -1.82 2.98
C TRP A 22 -6.27 -0.47 3.27
N ARG A 23 -4.95 -0.44 3.43
CA ARG A 23 -4.19 0.78 3.71
C ARG A 23 -2.94 0.83 2.85
N LEU A 24 -2.68 1.99 2.26
CA LEU A 24 -1.41 2.28 1.63
C LEU A 24 -0.43 2.76 2.70
N VAL A 25 0.71 2.11 2.80
CA VAL A 25 1.77 2.47 3.74
C VAL A 25 2.99 2.91 2.93
N GLY A 26 3.23 4.21 2.95
CA GLY A 26 4.36 4.83 2.26
C GLY A 26 5.70 4.66 2.98
N PRO A 27 6.78 5.16 2.35
CA PRO A 27 8.10 5.17 2.95
C PRO A 27 8.12 6.01 4.23
N ASN A 28 9.11 5.78 5.08
CA ASN A 28 9.14 6.41 6.40
C ASN A 28 9.58 7.88 6.33
N VAL A 29 8.64 8.77 6.01
CA VAL A 29 8.87 10.21 5.80
C VAL A 29 9.16 10.95 7.12
N ARG A 30 8.63 10.46 8.25
CA ARG A 30 8.59 11.19 9.54
C ARG A 30 9.39 10.54 10.69
N ASN A 31 9.99 9.37 10.51
CA ASN A 31 10.64 8.67 11.62
C ASN A 31 12.03 9.22 11.94
N ARG A 32 12.10 9.97 13.04
CA ARG A 32 13.34 10.54 13.60
C ARG A 32 14.36 9.48 14.07
N PHE A 33 13.97 8.21 14.19
CA PHE A 33 14.78 7.12 14.76
C PHE A 33 15.26 6.09 13.72
N ASP A 34 14.85 6.24 12.47
CA ASP A 34 15.27 5.38 11.35
C ASP A 34 15.93 6.24 10.27
N SER A 35 16.43 5.62 9.19
CA SER A 35 16.95 6.35 8.03
C SER A 35 15.82 7.11 7.35
N ASN A 36 15.53 8.32 7.86
CA ASN A 36 14.59 9.25 7.29
C ASN A 36 14.86 9.41 5.79
N VAL A 37 13.80 9.34 4.99
CA VAL A 37 13.85 9.61 3.55
C VAL A 37 14.60 10.91 3.31
N SER A 38 15.63 10.92 2.46
CA SER A 38 16.46 12.12 2.25
C SER A 38 15.66 13.25 1.59
N VAL A 39 16.12 14.50 1.74
CA VAL A 39 15.51 15.66 1.04
C VAL A 39 15.45 15.42 -0.47
N ALA A 40 16.55 14.93 -1.05
CA ALA A 40 16.60 14.60 -2.48
C ALA A 40 15.54 13.55 -2.85
N LYS A 41 15.33 12.53 -2.00
CA LYS A 41 14.35 11.49 -2.26
C LYS A 41 12.90 11.97 -2.11
N LEU A 42 12.62 12.87 -1.17
CA LEU A 42 11.32 13.55 -1.09
C LEU A 42 11.04 14.37 -2.35
N GLU A 43 12.04 15.11 -2.85
CA GLU A 43 11.90 15.86 -4.10
C GLU A 43 11.71 14.95 -5.32
N GLU A 44 12.30 13.76 -5.33
CA GLU A 44 12.03 12.74 -6.36
C GLU A 44 10.57 12.27 -6.29
N TYR A 45 10.07 11.89 -5.11
CA TYR A 45 8.68 11.46 -4.94
C TYR A 45 7.65 12.52 -5.36
N LEU A 46 7.92 13.80 -5.08
CA LEU A 46 7.04 14.90 -5.50
C LEU A 46 7.07 15.16 -7.02
N ARG A 47 8.15 14.76 -7.70
CA ARG A 47 8.28 14.88 -9.15
C ARG A 47 7.76 13.65 -9.89
N ASP A 48 7.82 12.50 -9.25
CA ASP A 48 7.44 11.21 -9.82
C ASP A 48 6.53 10.44 -8.85
N ARG A 49 5.23 10.53 -9.12
CA ARG A 49 4.18 9.85 -8.37
C ARG A 49 4.32 8.32 -8.45
N GLU A 50 4.75 7.78 -9.58
CA GLU A 50 4.89 6.33 -9.74
C GLU A 50 6.08 5.82 -8.94
N LEU A 51 7.17 6.59 -8.85
CA LEU A 51 8.28 6.27 -7.95
C LEU A 51 7.83 6.20 -6.48
N LEU A 52 6.95 7.10 -6.02
CA LEU A 52 6.39 6.99 -4.67
C LEU A 52 5.55 5.73 -4.51
N TRP A 53 4.69 5.43 -5.49
CA TRP A 53 3.87 4.21 -5.50
C TRP A 53 4.71 2.93 -5.40
N GLU A 54 5.79 2.84 -6.17
CA GLU A 54 6.75 1.72 -6.12
C GLU A 54 7.44 1.56 -4.76
N ASN A 55 7.52 2.63 -3.97
CA ASN A 55 8.11 2.65 -2.63
C ASN A 55 7.06 2.51 -1.52
N CYS A 56 5.81 2.26 -1.86
CA CYS A 56 4.74 1.97 -0.91
C CYS A 56 4.50 0.46 -0.78
N THR A 57 3.86 0.08 0.32
CA THR A 57 3.28 -1.25 0.50
C THR A 57 1.77 -1.13 0.66
N VAL A 58 1.02 -2.08 0.12
CA VAL A 58 -0.42 -2.16 0.40
C VAL A 58 -0.67 -3.23 1.45
N GLN A 59 -1.31 -2.85 2.54
CA GLN A 59 -1.53 -3.72 3.68
C GLN A 59 -3.02 -3.96 3.89
N CYS A 60 -3.38 -5.21 4.10
CA CYS A 60 -4.73 -5.65 4.43
C CYS A 60 -4.81 -6.01 5.91
N PHE A 61 -5.84 -5.50 6.58
CA PHE A 61 -6.11 -5.75 7.99
C PHE A 61 -7.48 -6.40 8.17
N LEU A 62 -7.56 -7.32 9.13
CA LEU A 62 -8.79 -7.88 9.65
C LEU A 62 -8.69 -7.83 11.19
N ASP A 63 -9.67 -7.21 11.85
CA ASP A 63 -9.68 -7.02 13.30
C ASP A 63 -8.34 -6.46 13.85
N ASP A 64 -7.84 -5.39 13.21
CA ASP A 64 -6.57 -4.71 13.50
C ASP A 64 -5.29 -5.55 13.30
N ALA A 65 -5.39 -6.81 12.87
CA ALA A 65 -4.25 -7.64 12.50
C ALA A 65 -3.93 -7.51 11.01
N CYS A 66 -2.67 -7.20 10.67
CA CYS A 66 -2.21 -7.22 9.28
C CYS A 66 -2.09 -8.67 8.80
N ILE A 67 -2.93 -9.05 7.84
CA ILE A 67 -3.06 -10.42 7.34
C ILE A 67 -2.42 -10.64 5.97
N LEU A 68 -2.23 -9.57 5.19
CA LEU A 68 -1.63 -9.61 3.86
C LEU A 68 -0.91 -8.28 3.59
N LYS A 69 0.27 -8.36 2.97
CA LYS A 69 1.05 -7.20 2.53
C LYS A 69 1.49 -7.41 1.09
N VAL A 70 1.18 -6.49 0.19
CA VAL A 70 1.81 -6.41 -1.12
C VAL A 70 3.07 -5.56 -0.94
N THR A 71 4.23 -6.21 -1.07
CA THR A 71 5.54 -5.65 -0.73
C THR A 71 6.28 -5.12 -1.94
N ASP A 72 6.02 -5.68 -3.12
CA ASP A 72 6.54 -5.20 -4.40
C ASP A 72 5.37 -4.90 -5.33
N MET A 73 5.15 -3.62 -5.62
CA MET A 73 4.03 -3.17 -6.45
C MET A 73 4.28 -3.36 -7.95
N MET A 74 5.53 -3.51 -8.38
CA MET A 74 5.91 -3.73 -9.78
C MET A 74 5.79 -5.21 -10.17
N PHE A 75 6.32 -6.10 -9.35
CA PHE A 75 6.29 -7.55 -9.57
C PHE A 75 5.11 -8.22 -8.89
N PHE A 76 4.32 -7.48 -8.12
CA PHE A 76 3.16 -7.96 -7.36
C PHE A 76 3.55 -9.09 -6.40
N GLU A 77 4.63 -8.88 -5.67
CA GLU A 77 5.03 -9.77 -4.58
C GLU A 77 4.22 -9.46 -3.33
N TYR A 78 3.83 -10.50 -2.61
CA TYR A 78 3.04 -10.34 -1.41
C TYR A 78 3.43 -11.36 -0.34
N GLU A 79 3.18 -10.98 0.92
CA GLU A 79 3.37 -11.79 2.10
C GLU A 79 2.02 -11.96 2.81
N THR A 80 1.77 -13.15 3.36
CA THR A 80 0.61 -13.38 4.21
C THR A 80 0.93 -14.38 5.30
N ASN A 81 0.32 -14.18 6.46
CA ASN A 81 0.36 -15.10 7.60
C ASN A 81 -1.02 -15.72 7.88
N HIS A 82 -2.04 -15.40 7.08
CA HIS A 82 -3.40 -15.81 7.34
C HIS A 82 -3.73 -17.13 6.63
N PRO A 83 -4.24 -18.15 7.34
CA PRO A 83 -4.35 -19.51 6.81
C PRO A 83 -5.24 -19.62 5.56
N ASN A 84 -6.26 -18.76 5.44
CA ASN A 84 -7.15 -18.76 4.25
C ASN A 84 -6.57 -18.01 3.04
N LEU A 85 -5.41 -17.37 3.20
CA LEU A 85 -4.73 -16.61 2.14
C LEU A 85 -3.40 -17.26 1.75
N VAL A 86 -2.90 -18.22 2.53
CA VAL A 86 -1.72 -19.01 2.15
C VAL A 86 -1.97 -19.70 0.81
N GLY A 87 -1.06 -19.46 -0.14
CA GLY A 87 -1.13 -20.04 -1.47
C GLY A 87 -2.14 -19.35 -2.41
N VAL A 88 -2.61 -18.13 -2.10
CA VAL A 88 -3.37 -17.37 -3.09
C VAL A 88 -2.51 -17.10 -4.33
N GLU A 89 -3.02 -17.38 -5.52
CA GLU A 89 -2.28 -17.09 -6.74
C GLU A 89 -2.17 -15.58 -6.94
N GLN A 90 -1.00 -15.11 -7.40
CA GLN A 90 -0.77 -13.68 -7.63
C GLN A 90 -1.82 -13.07 -8.58
N GLU A 91 -2.15 -13.78 -9.66
CA GLU A 91 -3.17 -13.35 -10.62
C GLU A 91 -4.57 -13.27 -9.98
N SER A 92 -4.92 -14.25 -9.13
CA SER A 92 -6.18 -14.25 -8.37
C SER A 92 -6.27 -13.03 -7.44
N LEU A 93 -5.21 -12.76 -6.68
CA LEU A 93 -5.16 -11.62 -5.77
C LEU A 93 -5.23 -10.30 -6.54
N ARG A 94 -4.47 -10.17 -7.63
CA ARG A 94 -4.49 -8.99 -8.50
C ARG A 94 -5.88 -8.73 -9.08
N SER A 95 -6.51 -9.76 -9.65
CA SER A 95 -7.88 -9.68 -10.17
C SER A 95 -8.87 -9.22 -9.11
N TYR A 96 -8.74 -9.70 -7.87
CA TYR A 96 -9.57 -9.23 -6.75
C TYR A 96 -9.32 -7.75 -6.41
N LEU A 97 -8.07 -7.31 -6.28
CA LEU A 97 -7.74 -5.92 -5.94
C LEU A 97 -8.21 -4.93 -7.00
N GLU A 98 -8.11 -5.31 -8.28
CA GLU A 98 -8.61 -4.52 -9.40
C GLU A 98 -10.15 -4.54 -9.46
N GLY A 99 -10.76 -5.72 -9.32
CA GLY A 99 -12.22 -5.91 -9.44
C GLY A 99 -13.02 -5.23 -8.34
N GLU A 100 -12.55 -5.31 -7.10
CA GLU A 100 -13.21 -4.66 -5.95
C GLU A 100 -12.78 -3.19 -5.76
N GLY A 101 -11.99 -2.64 -6.69
CA GLY A 101 -11.60 -1.22 -6.66
C GLY A 101 -10.58 -0.84 -5.58
N VAL A 102 -9.98 -1.82 -4.88
CA VAL A 102 -8.95 -1.59 -3.86
C VAL A 102 -7.76 -0.84 -4.46
N TRP A 103 -7.33 -1.20 -5.66
CA TRP A 103 -6.21 -0.52 -6.34
C TRP A 103 -6.47 0.96 -6.60
N ASN A 104 -7.69 1.32 -6.99
CA ASN A 104 -8.05 2.72 -7.20
C ASN A 104 -8.06 3.47 -5.87
N GLN A 105 -8.65 2.88 -4.83
CA GLN A 105 -8.64 3.46 -3.48
C GLN A 105 -7.21 3.70 -2.96
N MET A 106 -6.29 2.76 -3.19
CA MET A 106 -4.89 2.93 -2.79
C MET A 106 -4.19 4.01 -3.61
N ARG A 107 -4.45 4.09 -4.93
CA ARG A 107 -3.90 5.15 -5.77
C ARG A 107 -4.41 6.54 -5.37
N ASP A 108 -5.66 6.66 -4.92
CA ASP A 108 -6.20 7.91 -4.39
C ASP A 108 -5.52 8.30 -3.06
N SER A 109 -5.25 7.31 -2.20
CA SER A 109 -4.52 7.51 -0.93
C SER A 109 -3.07 7.95 -1.13
N LEU A 110 -2.54 7.86 -2.36
CA LEU A 110 -1.20 8.34 -2.70
C LEU A 110 -1.11 9.86 -2.64
N ASP A 111 -2.21 10.57 -2.90
CA ASP A 111 -2.24 12.04 -2.85
C ASP A 111 -2.04 12.53 -1.41
N ASP A 112 -2.59 11.85 -0.41
CA ASP A 112 -2.34 12.12 1.00
C ASP A 112 -0.85 11.94 1.39
N LEU A 113 -0.17 10.96 0.78
CA LEU A 113 1.26 10.73 0.98
C LEU A 113 2.13 11.78 0.29
N LEU A 114 1.71 12.28 -0.87
CA LEU A 114 2.38 13.40 -1.54
C LEU A 114 2.28 14.67 -0.68
N ASP A 115 1.09 14.98 -0.18
CA ASP A 115 0.86 16.07 0.78
C ASP A 115 1.76 15.95 2.03
N LEU A 116 1.94 14.72 2.52
CA LEU A 116 2.84 14.42 3.63
C LEU A 116 4.30 14.73 3.28
N CYS A 117 4.74 14.33 2.09
CA CYS A 117 6.08 14.60 1.58
C CYS A 117 6.32 16.11 1.41
N GLU A 118 5.34 16.87 0.91
CA GLU A 118 5.44 18.33 0.74
C GLU A 118 5.60 19.04 2.08
N LYS A 119 4.75 18.70 3.06
CA LYS A 119 4.81 19.27 4.41
C LYS A 119 6.15 18.99 5.08
N GLU A 120 6.65 17.77 4.96
CA GLU A 120 7.95 17.38 5.51
C GLU A 120 9.11 18.10 4.81
N LEU A 121 9.09 18.17 3.47
CA LEU A 121 10.11 18.88 2.70
C LEU A 121 10.16 20.38 3.07
N HIS A 122 9.00 20.99 3.23
CA HIS A 122 8.89 22.39 3.66
C HIS A 122 9.44 22.60 5.07
N ALA A 123 9.07 21.74 6.02
CA ALA A 123 9.57 21.78 7.40
C ALA A 123 11.10 21.70 7.44
N ARG A 124 11.69 20.75 6.71
CA ARG A 124 13.16 20.58 6.64
C ARG A 124 13.88 21.76 6.01
N ARG A 125 13.29 22.40 4.99
CA ARG A 125 13.89 23.57 4.32
C ARG A 125 13.82 24.84 5.16
N THR A 126 12.79 24.98 5.99
CA THR A 126 12.56 26.16 6.82
C THR A 126 13.08 26.03 8.24
N GLY A 127 13.49 24.82 8.65
CA GLY A 127 13.87 24.53 10.03
C GLY A 127 12.68 24.55 11.00
N ALA A 128 11.45 24.49 10.48
CA ALA A 128 10.23 24.38 11.28
C ALA A 128 10.05 22.94 11.79
N ASP A 129 9.40 22.78 12.95
CA ASP A 129 9.01 21.46 13.44
C ASP A 129 8.01 20.82 12.46
N SER A 130 8.28 19.58 12.02
CA SER A 130 7.34 18.83 11.19
C SER A 130 5.96 18.77 11.87
N PRO A 131 4.87 19.12 11.16
CA PRO A 131 3.53 19.06 11.74
C PRO A 131 3.22 17.62 12.15
N VAL A 132 2.87 17.43 13.41
CA VAL A 132 2.49 16.14 14.02
C VAL A 132 1.24 15.60 13.31
#